data_AF-A0A428NE05-F1
#
_entry.id   AF-A0A428NE05-F1
#
_cell.length_a   1.000
_cell.length_b   1.000
_cell.length_c   1.000
_cell.angle_alpha   90.00
_cell.angle_beta   90.00
_cell.angle_gamma   90.00
#
_symmetry.space_group_name_H-M   'P 1'
#
loop_
_entity.id
_entity.type
_entity.pdbx_description
1 polymer ?
#
loop_
_entity_poly.entity_id
_entity_poly.type
_entity_poly.pdbx_seq_one_letter_code
_entity_poly.pdbx_strand_id
1 'polypeptide(L)'
;MRSSDSSLRLVLLIGSTVDENIGRANKDFRNLVTIFKTDRDRGRLEKRTAYLLQQLQAKAAQAGRRGKYDYPGAVEDKLFQSAYRHKYHISPRCICCNCTSDTDPVCDEALGSLCADLGCDDAYLVTRDRLTTKQKDDSDAARLAVHFGAITSGDAVIKSAVNRDRLLTEAGVIAIEMEGAGGDEKPCIIAKGVCDYADSHKHKAWHNVAAATSASTCKAILERYIRADV
;
A
#
# COMPACT_ATOMS: atom_id res chain seq x y z
N MET A 1 2.02 4.17 6.52
CA MET A 1 3.38 3.90 6.08
C MET A 1 4.36 5.00 6.50
N ARG A 2 5.41 4.68 7.29
CA ARG A 2 6.38 5.67 7.78
C ARG A 2 7.39 6.04 6.68
N SER A 3 7.82 7.30 6.65
CA SER A 3 8.78 7.87 5.68
C SER A 3 10.14 7.13 5.64
N SER A 4 10.55 6.45 6.71
CA SER A 4 11.87 5.80 6.83
C SER A 4 11.92 4.35 6.36
N ASP A 5 10.81 3.76 5.91
CA ASP A 5 10.78 2.34 5.53
C ASP A 5 11.06 2.17 4.03
N SER A 6 12.32 1.84 3.73
CA SER A 6 12.87 1.65 2.39
C SER A 6 12.29 0.42 1.64
N SER A 7 11.45 -0.37 2.30
CA SER A 7 11.14 -1.75 1.88
C SER A 7 9.74 -2.03 1.34
N LEU A 8 8.87 -1.03 1.13
CA LEU A 8 7.46 -1.35 0.80
C LEU A 8 7.20 -1.68 -0.66
N ARG A 9 7.20 -2.99 -0.95
CA ARG A 9 6.70 -3.65 -2.15
C ARG A 9 5.45 -4.41 -1.74
N LEU A 10 4.30 -4.20 -2.40
CA LEU A 10 3.00 -4.76 -2.06
C LEU A 10 2.69 -4.91 -0.55
N VAL A 11 1.76 -4.12 -0.04
CA VAL A 11 1.32 -4.33 1.33
C VAL A 11 0.43 -5.58 1.42
N LEU A 12 0.80 -6.44 2.37
CA LEU A 12 -0.12 -7.35 3.06
C LEU A 12 -0.30 -6.71 4.43
N LEU A 13 -1.51 -6.77 4.96
CA LEU A 13 -1.78 -6.28 6.30
C LEU A 13 -2.66 -7.30 7.00
N ILE A 14 -2.03 -8.32 7.59
CA ILE A 14 -2.77 -9.18 8.49
C ILE A 14 -2.96 -8.41 9.81
N GLY A 15 -4.03 -7.63 9.87
CA GLY A 15 -4.53 -7.01 11.08
C GLY A 15 -6.04 -7.21 11.14
N SER A 16 -6.53 -7.82 12.21
CA SER A 16 -7.81 -7.40 12.79
C SER A 16 -7.54 -6.11 13.54
N THR A 17 -8.57 -5.27 13.72
CA THR A 17 -8.54 -4.23 14.74
C THR A 17 -8.11 -4.89 16.06
N VAL A 18 -6.91 -4.53 16.53
CA VAL A 18 -6.26 -5.01 17.75
C VAL A 18 -5.83 -6.49 17.71
N ASP A 19 -4.64 -6.79 18.26
CA ASP A 19 -4.17 -8.14 18.61
C ASP A 19 -5.23 -8.98 19.39
N GLU A 20 -6.21 -8.31 20.01
CA GLU A 20 -7.31 -8.90 20.77
C GLU A 20 -8.20 -9.86 19.96
N ASN A 21 -8.46 -9.55 18.68
CA ASN A 21 -9.34 -10.39 17.85
C ASN A 21 -8.66 -11.68 17.36
N ILE A 22 -7.33 -11.66 17.15
CA ILE A 22 -6.54 -12.88 16.91
C ILE A 22 -6.51 -13.75 18.17
N GLY A 23 -6.45 -13.15 19.36
CA GLY A 23 -6.54 -13.86 20.64
C GLY A 23 -7.81 -14.71 20.78
N ARG A 24 -8.93 -14.26 20.19
CA ARG A 24 -10.23 -14.96 20.16
C ARG A 24 -10.35 -15.99 19.02
N ALA A 25 -9.40 -16.02 18.09
CA ALA A 25 -9.43 -16.94 16.96
C ALA A 25 -9.09 -18.38 17.38
N ASN A 26 -9.61 -19.35 16.61
CA ASN A 26 -9.28 -20.76 16.84
C ASN A 26 -7.77 -21.02 16.67
N LYS A 27 -7.30 -22.16 17.19
CA LYS A 27 -5.87 -22.49 17.21
C LYS A 27 -5.26 -22.56 15.81
N ASP A 28 -6.00 -23.09 14.84
CA ASP A 28 -5.52 -23.24 13.46
C ASP A 28 -5.31 -21.89 12.78
N PHE A 29 -6.22 -20.95 12.99
CA PHE A 29 -6.09 -19.57 12.48
C PHE A 29 -4.87 -18.86 13.08
N ARG A 30 -4.69 -18.94 14.40
CA ARG A 30 -3.52 -18.35 15.08
C ARG A 30 -2.20 -18.97 14.60
N ASN A 31 -2.18 -20.30 14.44
CA ASN A 31 -1.02 -21.01 13.93
C ASN A 31 -0.69 -20.58 12.50
N LEU A 32 -1.69 -20.45 11.63
CA LEU A 32 -1.49 -20.01 10.25
C LEU A 32 -0.86 -18.61 10.19
N VAL A 33 -1.39 -17.65 10.95
CA VAL A 33 -0.83 -16.28 11.02
C VAL A 33 0.61 -16.32 11.55
N THR A 34 0.88 -17.12 12.59
CA THR A 34 2.22 -17.27 13.17
C THR A 34 3.21 -17.85 12.15
N ILE A 35 2.80 -18.86 11.38
CA ILE A 35 3.61 -19.46 10.32
C ILE A 35 3.96 -18.42 9.27
N PHE A 36 2.99 -17.66 8.78
CA PHE A 36 3.24 -16.64 7.76
C PHE A 36 4.15 -15.49 8.23
N LYS A 37 4.24 -15.23 9.54
CA LYS A 37 5.18 -14.25 10.08
C LYS A 37 6.65 -14.70 9.99
N THR A 38 6.94 -16.00 9.84
CA THR A 38 8.31 -16.51 9.66
C THR A 38 8.86 -16.15 8.28
N ASP A 39 10.16 -15.85 8.17
CA ASP A 39 10.78 -15.45 6.89
C ASP A 39 10.61 -16.49 5.78
N ARG A 40 10.69 -17.77 6.14
CA ARG A 40 10.55 -18.88 5.19
C ARG A 40 9.16 -18.92 4.57
N ASP A 41 8.11 -18.87 5.39
CA ASP A 41 6.74 -18.97 4.90
C ASP A 41 6.21 -17.64 4.36
N ARG A 42 6.73 -16.51 4.84
CA ARG A 42 6.56 -15.20 4.19
C ARG A 42 7.08 -15.22 2.75
N GLY A 43 8.32 -15.66 2.54
CA GLY A 43 8.90 -15.76 1.20
C GLY A 43 8.15 -16.76 0.29
N ARG A 44 7.56 -17.81 0.85
CA ARG A 44 6.67 -18.73 0.11
C ARG A 44 5.36 -18.06 -0.28
N LEU A 45 4.76 -17.31 0.65
CA LEU A 45 3.53 -16.57 0.40
C LEU A 45 3.77 -15.53 -0.70
N GLU A 46 4.86 -14.76 -0.63
CA GLU A 46 5.24 -13.79 -1.65
C GLU A 46 5.39 -14.43 -3.04
N LYS A 47 6.17 -15.51 -3.15
CA LYS A 47 6.33 -16.25 -4.41
C LYS A 47 5.01 -16.78 -4.95
N ARG A 48 4.13 -17.29 -4.08
CA ARG A 48 2.85 -17.83 -4.51
C ARG A 48 1.88 -16.74 -4.95
N THR A 49 1.81 -15.63 -4.22
CA THR A 49 1.06 -14.44 -4.63
C THR A 49 1.53 -13.96 -6.00
N ALA A 50 2.84 -13.85 -6.19
CA ALA A 50 3.43 -13.38 -7.43
C ALA A 50 3.07 -14.27 -8.63
N TYR A 51 3.13 -15.59 -8.44
CA TYR A 51 2.65 -16.55 -9.45
C TYR A 51 1.16 -16.36 -9.76
N LEU A 52 0.30 -16.20 -8.75
CA LEU A 52 -1.14 -16.01 -8.94
C LEU A 52 -1.47 -14.67 -9.64
N LEU A 53 -0.71 -13.61 -9.34
CA LEU A 53 -0.83 -12.33 -10.00
C LEU A 53 -0.49 -12.44 -11.49
N GLN A 54 0.60 -13.13 -11.85
CA GLN A 54 0.96 -13.39 -13.24
C GLN A 54 -0.13 -14.15 -14.00
N GLN A 55 -0.75 -15.15 -13.35
CA GLN A 55 -1.89 -15.87 -13.93
C GLN A 55 -3.10 -14.94 -14.15
N LEU A 56 -3.37 -14.03 -13.22
CA LEU A 56 -4.46 -13.05 -13.34
C LEU A 56 -4.19 -12.04 -14.47
N GLN A 57 -2.95 -11.55 -14.59
CA GLN A 57 -2.50 -10.67 -15.68
C GLN A 57 -2.64 -11.37 -17.04
N ALA A 58 -2.18 -12.62 -17.16
CA ALA A 58 -2.30 -13.41 -18.39
C ALA A 58 -3.77 -13.60 -18.81
N LYS A 59 -4.64 -13.95 -17.85
CA LYS A 59 -6.09 -14.07 -18.11
C LYS A 59 -6.73 -12.74 -18.51
N ALA A 60 -6.31 -11.63 -17.89
CA ALA A 60 -6.79 -10.31 -18.26
C ALA A 60 -6.39 -9.97 -19.71
N ALA A 61 -5.16 -10.28 -20.10
CA ALA A 61 -4.69 -10.09 -21.47
C ALA A 61 -5.49 -10.93 -22.49
N GLN A 62 -5.74 -12.22 -22.19
CA GLN A 62 -6.57 -13.09 -23.03
C GLN A 62 -8.02 -12.58 -23.17
N ALA A 63 -8.56 -11.92 -22.14
CA ALA A 63 -9.88 -11.30 -22.15
C ALA A 63 -9.89 -9.88 -22.77
N GLY A 64 -8.85 -9.47 -23.50
CA GLY A 64 -8.77 -8.16 -24.13
C GLY A 64 -8.48 -6.99 -23.19
N ARG A 65 -8.12 -7.25 -21.93
CA ARG A 65 -7.79 -6.26 -20.89
C ARG A 65 -6.29 -6.25 -20.57
N ARG A 66 -5.45 -6.38 -21.60
CA ARG A 66 -3.99 -6.34 -21.48
C ARG A 66 -3.57 -5.03 -20.80
N GLY A 67 -2.56 -5.07 -19.93
CA GLY A 67 -2.11 -3.87 -19.21
C GLY A 67 -2.89 -3.53 -17.93
N LYS A 68 -4.08 -4.12 -17.73
CA LYS A 68 -4.98 -3.66 -16.65
C LYS A 68 -4.38 -3.78 -15.24
N TYR A 69 -3.61 -4.83 -15.00
CA TYR A 69 -3.02 -5.14 -13.69
C TYR A 69 -1.50 -5.11 -13.72
N ASP A 70 -0.92 -4.46 -14.72
CA ASP A 70 0.53 -4.40 -14.88
C ASP A 70 1.11 -3.47 -13.82
N TYR A 71 2.35 -3.74 -13.43
CA TYR A 71 3.09 -2.87 -12.54
C TYR A 71 3.35 -1.53 -13.23
N PRO A 72 2.96 -0.38 -12.65
CA PRO A 72 3.15 0.93 -13.28
C PRO A 72 4.62 1.33 -13.49
N GLY A 73 5.56 0.66 -12.81
CA GLY A 73 6.99 0.94 -12.88
C GLY A 73 7.52 1.72 -11.68
N ALA A 74 8.83 1.69 -11.51
CA ALA A 74 9.52 2.39 -10.42
C ALA A 74 9.39 3.92 -10.51
N VAL A 75 9.23 4.47 -11.72
CA VAL A 75 9.06 5.91 -11.95
C VAL A 75 7.73 6.45 -11.42
N GLU A 76 6.72 5.57 -11.33
CA GLU A 76 5.40 5.87 -10.77
C GLU A 76 5.38 5.70 -9.24
N ASP A 77 6.48 5.28 -8.62
CA ASP A 77 6.62 5.08 -7.19
C ASP A 77 7.15 6.34 -6.50
N LYS A 78 6.33 7.40 -6.51
CA LYS A 78 6.71 8.70 -5.97
C LYS A 78 6.21 8.88 -4.55
N LEU A 79 7.13 8.93 -3.59
CA LEU A 79 6.87 9.32 -2.21
C LEU A 79 7.70 10.58 -1.91
N PHE A 80 7.03 11.68 -1.63
CA PHE A 80 7.69 12.93 -1.23
C PHE A 80 7.97 12.94 0.28
N GLN A 81 8.95 13.74 0.69
CA GLN A 81 9.19 14.07 2.10
C GLN A 81 7.90 14.60 2.74
N SER A 82 7.67 14.28 4.00
CA SER A 82 6.37 14.56 4.64
C SER A 82 6.01 16.04 4.73
N ALA A 83 7.02 16.91 4.85
CA ALA A 83 6.85 18.37 4.84
C ALA A 83 6.71 18.96 3.43
N TYR A 84 6.94 18.18 2.37
CA TYR A 84 6.81 18.67 1.00
C TYR A 84 5.33 18.81 0.61
N ARG A 85 4.97 19.99 0.09
CA ARG A 85 3.57 20.36 -0.13
C ARG A 85 3.17 20.23 -1.59
N HIS A 86 2.09 19.49 -1.85
CA HIS A 86 1.44 19.38 -3.14
C HIS A 86 0.63 20.66 -3.44
N LYS A 87 1.27 21.66 -4.05
CA LYS A 87 0.70 22.98 -4.38
C LYS A 87 1.30 23.48 -5.69
N TYR A 88 0.80 24.60 -6.22
CA TYR A 88 1.42 25.23 -7.39
C TYR A 88 2.85 25.71 -7.08
N HIS A 89 3.84 25.12 -7.75
CA HIS A 89 5.26 25.52 -7.66
C HIS A 89 5.74 26.34 -8.86
N ILE A 90 5.14 26.11 -10.03
CA ILE A 90 5.54 26.73 -11.30
C ILE A 90 4.57 27.82 -11.80
N SER A 91 3.49 28.09 -11.05
CA SER A 91 2.40 28.94 -11.51
C SER A 91 1.85 29.83 -10.39
N PRO A 92 1.75 31.16 -10.58
CA PRO A 92 1.17 32.07 -9.59
C PRO A 92 -0.37 32.08 -9.59
N ARG A 93 -1.02 31.06 -10.17
CA ARG A 93 -2.48 31.00 -10.35
C ARG A 93 -3.29 31.02 -9.04
N CYS A 94 -2.67 30.74 -7.90
CA CYS A 94 -3.36 30.67 -6.61
C CYS A 94 -2.45 31.13 -5.48
N ILE A 95 -3.04 31.75 -4.44
CA ILE A 95 -2.32 32.17 -3.22
C ILE A 95 -1.52 31.03 -2.56
N CYS A 96 -1.95 29.78 -2.74
CA CYS A 96 -1.22 28.63 -2.21
C CYS A 96 0.22 28.53 -2.75
N CYS A 97 0.56 29.15 -3.89
CA CYS A 97 1.93 29.18 -4.40
C CYS A 97 2.92 29.84 -3.42
N ASN A 98 2.46 30.79 -2.61
CA ASN A 98 3.27 31.51 -1.62
C ASN A 98 3.22 30.88 -0.23
N CYS A 99 2.37 29.88 -0.02
CA CYS A 99 2.20 29.22 1.27
C CYS A 99 3.40 28.30 1.56
N THR A 100 3.90 28.32 2.79
CA THR A 100 5.10 27.57 3.21
C THR A 100 4.88 26.75 4.48
N SER A 101 3.92 27.13 5.32
CA SER A 101 3.55 26.40 6.53
C SER A 101 2.73 25.15 6.21
N ASP A 102 2.80 24.13 7.05
CA ASP A 102 1.98 22.91 6.96
C ASP A 102 0.49 23.18 7.22
N THR A 103 0.19 24.20 8.03
CA THR A 103 -1.16 24.70 8.33
C THR A 103 -1.76 25.58 7.25
N ASP A 104 -0.96 26.03 6.29
CA ASP A 104 -1.48 26.89 5.23
C ASP A 104 -2.44 26.13 4.31
N PRO A 105 -3.46 26.81 3.75
CA PRO A 105 -4.38 26.18 2.82
C PRO A 105 -3.68 25.79 1.50
N VAL A 106 -4.15 24.67 0.94
CA VAL A 106 -3.92 24.29 -0.46
C VAL A 106 -5.28 24.28 -1.14
N CYS A 107 -5.41 24.87 -2.33
CA CYS A 107 -6.69 24.89 -3.02
C CYS A 107 -7.09 23.49 -3.51
N ASP A 108 -8.40 23.24 -3.61
CA ASP A 108 -8.94 21.96 -4.05
C ASP A 108 -8.49 21.57 -5.46
N GLU A 109 -8.27 22.56 -6.34
CA GLU A 109 -7.74 22.32 -7.68
C GLU A 109 -6.33 21.71 -7.61
N ALA A 110 -5.44 22.28 -6.79
CA ALA A 110 -4.10 21.72 -6.61
C ALA A 110 -4.16 20.32 -5.99
N LEU A 111 -4.98 20.12 -4.95
CA LEU A 111 -5.19 18.79 -4.35
C LEU A 111 -5.77 17.75 -5.34
N GLY A 112 -6.45 18.21 -6.39
CA GLY A 112 -7.00 17.36 -7.45
C GLY A 112 -6.05 17.04 -8.60
N SER A 113 -5.00 17.85 -8.78
CA SER A 113 -4.06 17.85 -9.92
C SER A 113 -2.88 16.89 -9.75
N LEU A 114 -2.20 16.57 -10.86
CA LEU A 114 -1.01 15.73 -10.85
C LEU A 114 0.23 16.52 -10.44
N CYS A 115 1.24 15.81 -9.92
CA CYS A 115 2.53 16.40 -9.55
C CYS A 115 3.19 17.16 -10.72
N ALA A 116 3.08 16.62 -11.95
CA ALA A 116 3.63 17.24 -13.15
C ALA A 116 2.96 18.59 -13.48
N ASP A 117 1.64 18.69 -13.29
CA ASP A 117 0.87 19.91 -13.58
C ASP A 117 1.18 21.03 -12.58
N LEU A 118 1.48 20.65 -11.34
CA LEU A 118 1.83 21.58 -10.26
C LEU A 118 3.32 21.93 -10.24
N GLY A 119 4.16 21.16 -10.94
CA GLY A 119 5.61 21.30 -10.93
C GLY A 119 6.26 20.84 -9.63
N CYS A 120 5.79 19.72 -9.07
CA CYS A 120 6.45 19.14 -7.90
C CYS A 120 7.89 18.73 -8.23
N ASP A 121 8.80 18.97 -7.30
CA ASP A 121 10.24 18.82 -7.46
C ASP A 121 10.70 17.45 -6.94
N ASP A 122 11.20 16.63 -7.86
CA ASP A 122 11.68 15.29 -7.57
C ASP A 122 12.89 15.27 -6.60
N ALA A 123 13.56 16.42 -6.36
CA ALA A 123 14.59 16.55 -5.32
C ALA A 123 14.05 16.30 -3.90
N TYR A 124 12.74 16.41 -3.70
CA TYR A 124 12.06 16.12 -2.43
C TYR A 124 11.51 14.69 -2.35
N LEU A 125 11.79 13.82 -3.33
CA LEU A 125 11.47 12.41 -3.23
C LEU A 125 12.31 11.74 -2.14
N VAL A 126 11.65 10.89 -1.35
CA VAL A 126 12.32 10.01 -0.39
C VAL A 126 13.12 8.97 -1.18
N THR A 127 14.40 8.82 -0.86
CA THR A 127 15.26 7.80 -1.49
C THR A 127 14.86 6.41 -1.00
N ARG A 128 14.71 5.45 -1.93
CA ARG A 128 14.29 4.08 -1.62
C ARG A 128 15.14 3.06 -2.36
N ASP A 129 15.99 2.33 -1.64
CA ASP A 129 16.97 1.38 -2.20
C ASP A 129 16.36 0.31 -3.12
N ARG A 130 15.09 -0.04 -2.85
CA ARG A 130 14.34 -1.02 -3.66
C ARG A 130 14.03 -0.53 -5.08
N LEU A 131 14.08 0.78 -5.33
CA LEU A 131 13.88 1.41 -6.64
C LEU A 131 15.20 1.59 -7.39
N THR A 132 16.32 1.71 -6.68
CA THR A 132 17.66 1.92 -7.26
C THR A 132 18.36 0.62 -7.62
N THR A 133 18.00 -0.48 -6.96
CA THR A 133 18.60 -1.79 -7.22
C THR A 133 18.01 -2.43 -8.48
N LYS A 134 18.76 -2.43 -9.59
CA LYS A 134 18.50 -3.29 -10.76
C LYS A 134 18.59 -4.76 -10.34
N GLN A 135 17.50 -5.34 -9.85
CA GLN A 135 17.46 -6.79 -9.65
C GLN A 135 17.55 -7.46 -11.02
N LYS A 136 18.49 -8.41 -11.17
CA LYS A 136 18.80 -9.13 -12.42
C LYS A 136 17.62 -9.97 -12.95
N ASP A 137 16.59 -10.21 -12.13
CA ASP A 137 15.33 -10.85 -12.52
C ASP A 137 14.22 -9.80 -12.56
N ASP A 138 13.99 -9.23 -13.74
CA ASP A 138 13.12 -8.06 -13.97
C ASP A 138 11.62 -8.41 -14.01
N SER A 139 11.21 -9.49 -13.35
CA SER A 139 9.79 -9.82 -13.25
C SER A 139 9.13 -8.99 -12.16
N ASP A 140 7.96 -8.42 -12.44
CA ASP A 140 7.12 -7.71 -11.45
C ASP A 140 6.86 -8.55 -10.19
N ALA A 141 6.85 -9.87 -10.36
CA ALA A 141 6.78 -10.90 -9.32
C ALA A 141 7.96 -10.89 -8.32
N ALA A 142 9.18 -10.57 -8.76
CA ALA A 142 10.36 -10.44 -7.90
C ALA A 142 10.31 -9.17 -7.03
N ARG A 143 9.37 -8.27 -7.31
CA ARG A 143 9.15 -7.01 -6.59
C ARG A 143 7.93 -7.03 -5.67
N LEU A 144 7.48 -8.20 -5.24
CA LEU A 144 6.41 -8.34 -4.26
C LEU A 144 7.01 -8.60 -2.88
N ALA A 145 6.64 -7.80 -1.88
CA ALA A 145 6.93 -8.11 -0.48
C ALA A 145 5.61 -8.26 0.28
N VAL A 146 5.69 -8.77 1.49
CA VAL A 146 4.55 -8.98 2.37
C VAL A 146 4.92 -8.44 3.74
N HIS A 147 4.12 -7.50 4.24
CA HIS A 147 4.30 -6.91 5.57
C HIS A 147 3.24 -7.46 6.54
N PHE A 148 3.53 -7.44 7.83
CA PHE A 148 2.57 -7.80 8.88
C PHE A 148 2.57 -6.68 9.90
N GLY A 149 1.37 -6.22 10.27
CA GLY A 149 1.21 -5.16 11.25
C GLY A 149 -0.21 -4.65 11.28
N ALA A 150 -0.49 -3.84 12.30
CA ALA A 150 -1.81 -3.27 12.50
C ALA A 150 -2.14 -2.23 11.41
N ILE A 151 -3.42 -2.21 11.04
CA ILE A 151 -4.02 -1.19 10.17
C ILE A 151 -5.00 -0.41 11.01
N THR A 152 -5.05 0.90 10.80
CA THR A 152 -6.17 1.71 11.29
C THR A 152 -7.17 1.96 10.16
N SER A 153 -8.45 1.88 10.49
CA SER A 153 -9.56 2.25 9.61
C SER A 153 -10.05 3.63 10.01
N GLY A 154 -10.38 4.47 9.04
CA GLY A 154 -11.01 5.77 9.30
C GLY A 154 -11.92 6.22 8.16
N ASP A 155 -12.88 7.07 8.49
CA ASP A 155 -14.00 7.46 7.64
C ASP A 155 -13.62 8.59 6.65
N ALA A 156 -12.38 9.09 6.75
CA ALA A 156 -11.88 10.23 6.00
C ALA A 156 -10.58 9.90 5.25
N VAL A 157 -10.46 10.43 4.03
CA VAL A 157 -9.22 10.34 3.24
C VAL A 157 -8.15 11.18 3.89
N ILE A 158 -7.03 10.56 4.30
CA ILE A 158 -5.84 11.28 4.74
C ILE A 158 -5.11 11.81 3.51
N LYS A 159 -5.03 13.14 3.39
CA LYS A 159 -4.33 13.85 2.30
C LYS A 159 -3.17 14.71 2.82
N SER A 160 -2.49 14.24 3.85
CA SER A 160 -1.37 14.96 4.48
C SER A 160 -0.37 13.96 5.01
N ALA A 161 0.85 14.00 4.46
CA ALA A 161 1.94 13.12 4.89
C ALA A 161 2.33 13.36 6.36
N VAL A 162 2.24 14.62 6.84
CA VAL A 162 2.45 14.95 8.26
C VAL A 162 1.41 14.28 9.15
N ASN A 163 0.12 14.40 8.81
CA ASN A 163 -0.95 13.77 9.58
C ASN A 163 -0.86 12.26 9.52
N ARG A 164 -0.54 11.68 8.35
CA ARG A 164 -0.25 10.26 8.20
C ARG A 164 0.86 9.84 9.14
N ASP A 165 2.04 10.46 9.08
CA ASP A 165 3.19 10.06 9.90
C ASP A 165 2.90 10.15 11.39
N ARG A 166 2.16 11.20 11.81
CA ARG A 166 1.65 11.36 13.17
C ARG A 166 0.73 10.20 13.57
N LEU A 167 -0.29 9.90 12.78
CA LEU A 167 -1.25 8.81 13.04
C LEU A 167 -0.58 7.43 13.14
N LEU A 168 0.35 7.12 12.24
CA LEU A 168 1.08 5.84 12.27
C LEU A 168 1.98 5.72 13.51
N THR A 169 2.50 6.84 14.00
CA THR A 169 3.35 6.87 15.18
C THR A 169 2.51 6.74 16.44
N GLU A 170 1.47 7.56 16.58
CA GLU A 170 0.57 7.56 17.75
C GLU A 170 -0.20 6.25 17.90
N ALA A 171 -0.75 5.71 16.80
CA ALA A 171 -1.53 4.47 16.84
C ALA A 171 -0.69 3.19 16.70
N GLY A 172 0.62 3.30 16.45
CA GLY A 172 1.49 2.12 16.28
C GLY A 172 1.12 1.23 15.08
N VAL A 173 0.46 1.80 14.07
CA VAL A 173 0.00 1.08 12.87
C VAL A 173 0.94 1.27 11.69
N ILE A 174 0.94 0.33 10.75
CA ILE A 174 1.80 0.38 9.56
C ILE A 174 1.08 0.97 8.33
N ALA A 175 -0.25 0.98 8.35
CA ALA A 175 -1.07 1.47 7.26
C ALA A 175 -2.41 2.06 7.74
N ILE A 176 -3.01 2.86 6.87
CA ILE A 176 -4.30 3.53 7.07
C ILE A 176 -5.17 3.10 5.90
N GLU A 177 -6.43 2.81 6.15
CA GLU A 177 -7.41 2.49 5.12
C GLU A 177 -8.79 3.03 5.52
N MET A 178 -9.77 2.93 4.61
CA MET A 178 -11.08 3.58 4.77
C MET A 178 -12.30 2.66 4.66
N GLU A 179 -12.11 1.38 4.40
CA GLU A 179 -13.19 0.46 3.98
C GLU A 179 -13.25 -0.83 4.80
N GLY A 180 -12.38 -0.99 5.80
CA GLY A 180 -12.25 -2.19 6.65
C GLY A 180 -13.09 -2.13 7.92
N ALA A 181 -13.75 -0.99 8.18
CA ALA A 181 -14.72 -0.85 9.28
C ALA A 181 -15.83 -1.91 9.15
N GLY A 182 -15.99 -2.76 10.17
CA GLY A 182 -17.00 -3.83 10.23
C GLY A 182 -16.49 -5.25 9.98
N GLY A 183 -15.21 -5.43 9.61
CA GLY A 183 -14.58 -6.75 9.53
C GLY A 183 -14.18 -7.37 10.89
N ASP A 184 -14.43 -6.64 11.97
CA ASP A 184 -13.98 -6.90 13.34
C ASP A 184 -14.92 -7.79 14.16
N GLU A 185 -16.11 -8.10 13.64
CA GLU A 185 -17.07 -8.99 14.31
C GLU A 185 -16.62 -10.45 14.37
N LYS A 186 -15.69 -10.87 13.49
CA LYS A 186 -15.16 -12.25 13.44
C LYS A 186 -13.66 -12.25 13.22
N PRO A 187 -12.93 -13.26 13.72
CA PRO A 187 -11.52 -13.44 13.37
C PRO A 187 -11.33 -13.49 11.85
N CYS A 188 -10.62 -12.51 11.30
CA CYS A 188 -10.38 -12.38 9.88
C CYS A 188 -8.93 -12.00 9.57
N ILE A 189 -8.46 -12.40 8.39
CA ILE A 189 -7.19 -11.95 7.83
C ILE A 189 -7.54 -10.92 6.77
N ILE A 190 -7.03 -9.71 6.95
CA ILE A 190 -7.14 -8.65 5.95
C ILE A 190 -5.91 -8.74 5.02
N ALA A 191 -6.09 -8.47 3.73
CA ALA A 191 -4.99 -8.33 2.79
C ALA A 191 -5.27 -7.15 1.87
N LYS A 192 -4.42 -6.11 1.91
CA LYS A 192 -4.66 -4.82 1.25
C LYS A 192 -3.42 -4.40 0.48
N GLY A 193 -3.48 -4.33 -0.85
CA GLY A 193 -2.38 -3.77 -1.63
C GLY A 193 -2.26 -2.25 -1.43
N VAL A 194 -1.04 -1.71 -1.44
CA VAL A 194 -0.83 -0.24 -1.42
C VAL A 194 -1.19 0.32 -2.79
N CYS A 195 -2.08 1.32 -2.80
CA CYS A 195 -2.37 2.11 -3.99
C CYS A 195 -1.96 3.58 -3.86
N ASP A 196 -1.71 4.08 -2.65
CA ASP A 196 -1.30 5.45 -2.37
C ASP A 196 -0.50 5.52 -1.06
N TYR A 197 0.08 6.69 -0.80
CA TYR A 197 0.85 6.96 0.41
C TYR A 197 0.12 7.78 1.47
N ALA A 198 -1.21 7.91 1.40
CA ALA A 198 -2.00 8.74 2.31
C ALA A 198 -1.42 10.16 2.48
N ASP A 199 -0.89 10.72 1.39
CA ASP A 199 -0.40 12.09 1.31
C ASP A 199 -1.25 12.91 0.32
N SER A 200 -0.84 14.15 0.06
CA SER A 200 -1.55 15.02 -0.86
C SER A 200 -1.22 14.76 -2.34
N HIS A 201 -0.27 13.88 -2.65
CA HIS A 201 0.20 13.63 -4.01
C HIS A 201 -0.62 12.51 -4.65
N LYS A 202 -1.62 12.91 -5.44
CA LYS A 202 -2.55 11.97 -6.07
C LYS A 202 -1.84 11.06 -7.07
N HIS A 203 -1.97 9.74 -6.88
CA HIS A 203 -1.49 8.73 -7.81
C HIS A 203 -2.53 7.62 -7.98
N LYS A 204 -2.97 7.37 -9.22
CA LYS A 204 -4.03 6.38 -9.50
C LYS A 204 -3.55 5.12 -10.22
N ALA A 205 -2.32 5.10 -10.74
CA ALA A 205 -1.89 3.98 -11.58
C ALA A 205 -1.78 2.66 -10.79
N TRP A 206 -1.56 2.75 -9.48
CA TRP A 206 -1.37 1.58 -8.62
C TRP A 206 -2.65 0.85 -8.24
N HIS A 207 -3.83 1.47 -8.37
CA HIS A 207 -5.08 0.92 -7.84
C HIS A 207 -5.39 -0.49 -8.36
N ASN A 208 -5.28 -0.69 -9.67
CA ASN A 208 -5.63 -1.97 -10.28
C ASN A 208 -4.65 -3.08 -9.88
N VAL A 209 -3.34 -2.81 -9.94
CA VAL A 209 -2.33 -3.80 -9.56
C VAL A 209 -2.38 -4.08 -8.05
N ALA A 210 -2.63 -3.07 -7.21
CA ALA A 210 -2.79 -3.24 -5.76
C ALA A 210 -3.98 -4.16 -5.44
N ALA A 211 -5.13 -3.94 -6.07
CA ALA A 211 -6.31 -4.77 -5.90
C ALA A 211 -6.08 -6.21 -6.41
N ALA A 212 -5.51 -6.36 -7.61
CA ALA A 212 -5.18 -7.67 -8.19
C ALA A 212 -4.22 -8.47 -7.30
N THR A 213 -3.27 -7.79 -6.68
CA THR A 213 -2.27 -8.43 -5.87
C THR A 213 -2.80 -8.76 -4.47
N SER A 214 -3.67 -7.92 -3.89
CA SER A 214 -4.45 -8.26 -2.68
C SER A 214 -5.27 -9.53 -2.92
N ALA A 215 -6.04 -9.60 -4.02
CA ALA A 215 -6.83 -10.79 -4.36
C ALA A 215 -5.97 -12.04 -4.56
N SER A 216 -4.81 -11.89 -5.21
CA SER A 216 -3.84 -12.98 -5.39
C SER A 216 -3.27 -13.46 -4.06
N THR A 217 -3.05 -12.54 -3.11
CA THR A 217 -2.57 -12.87 -1.76
C THR A 217 -3.63 -13.60 -0.95
N CYS A 218 -4.88 -13.15 -1.00
CA CYS A 218 -6.01 -13.86 -0.37
C CYS A 218 -6.08 -15.31 -0.87
N LYS A 219 -5.96 -15.53 -2.18
CA LYS A 219 -5.95 -16.87 -2.75
C LYS A 219 -4.74 -17.69 -2.27
N ALA A 220 -3.54 -17.10 -2.23
CA ALA A 220 -2.35 -17.79 -1.73
C ALA A 220 -2.49 -18.20 -0.24
N ILE A 221 -3.14 -17.37 0.57
CA ILE A 221 -3.45 -17.67 1.98
C ILE A 221 -4.45 -18.82 2.07
N LEU A 222 -5.54 -18.78 1.29
CA LEU A 222 -6.57 -19.82 1.28
C LEU A 222 -6.00 -21.19 0.87
N GLU A 223 -5.04 -21.23 -0.06
CA GLU A 223 -4.36 -22.48 -0.45
C GLU A 223 -3.51 -23.10 0.67
N ARG A 224 -3.18 -22.33 1.71
CA ARG A 224 -2.43 -22.79 2.89
C ARG A 224 -3.33 -23.01 4.11
N TYR A 225 -4.57 -22.54 4.05
CA TYR A 225 -5.56 -22.79 5.09
C TYR A 225 -6.07 -24.22 4.95
N ILE A 226 -5.51 -25.13 5.75
CA ILE A 226 -6.01 -26.50 5.85
C ILE A 226 -7.34 -26.44 6.61
N ARG A 227 -8.44 -26.86 5.97
CA ARG A 227 -9.64 -27.20 6.72
C ARG A 227 -9.32 -28.49 7.47
N ALA A 228 -9.24 -28.44 8.79
CA ALA A 228 -9.50 -29.64 9.57
C ALA A 228 -10.97 -29.98 9.30
N ASP A 229 -11.21 -31.14 8.70
CA ASP A 229 -12.56 -31.64 8.45
C ASP A 229 -13.34 -31.64 9.78
N VAL A 230 -14.52 -31.02 9.77
CA VAL A 230 -15.50 -31.05 10.86
C VAL A 230 -16.46 -32.20 10.61
#